data_AF-A0A3S3NNY5-F1
#
_entry.id   AF-A0A3S3NNY5-F1
#
_cell.length_a   1.000
_cell.length_b   1.000
_cell.length_c   1.000
_cell.angle_alpha   90.00
_cell.angle_beta   90.00
_cell.angle_gamma   90.00
#
_symmetry.space_group_name_H-M   'P 1'
#
loop_
_entity.id
_entity.type
_entity.pdbx_description
1 polymer ?
#
loop_
_entity_poly.entity_id
_entity_poly.type
_entity_poly.pdbx_seq_one_letter_code
_entity_poly.pdbx_strand_id
1 'polypeptide(L)'
;PPFIQALNFAFGFGALAGPLIAEPFLELFTSLEYPYGITGILSLAIVILFGVVYLVRRSNDAHPSRKEAEKANEKSPVSSTKHYLTIFVTCTFIFFYIGLELSFGTMLTTYVVNSDLKLNKSTASYMTSLYWGTFTFFRCFTIFVVDYLGSQNLLISNLILIMASNFVLLPFGNTYEWALWLGIVLMGFGTSPIFGAIFGFLQEFIFISSKTSSLIFVSGCTGQLIIPYLIGNFVDKNP
;
A
#
# COMPACT_ATOMS: atom_id res chain seq x y z
N PRO A 1 0.09 -13.89 6.26
CA PRO A 1 0.72 -14.93 5.40
C PRO A 1 1.77 -14.35 4.41
N PRO A 2 2.90 -15.03 4.20
CA PRO A 2 4.02 -14.55 3.38
C PRO A 2 3.64 -14.27 1.91
N PHE A 3 2.69 -15.01 1.35
CA PHE A 3 2.23 -14.79 -0.03
C PHE A 3 1.54 -13.42 -0.23
N ILE A 4 0.74 -12.97 0.75
CA ILE A 4 0.09 -11.65 0.69
C ILE A 4 1.15 -10.54 0.78
N GLN A 5 2.19 -10.73 1.59
CA GLN A 5 3.30 -9.77 1.67
C GLN A 5 4.13 -9.75 0.38
N ALA A 6 4.34 -10.90 -0.27
CA ALA A 6 5.04 -10.97 -1.56
C ALA A 6 4.26 -10.28 -2.70
N LEU A 7 2.94 -10.46 -2.77
CA LEU A 7 2.08 -9.74 -3.73
C LEU A 7 2.18 -8.22 -3.53
N ASN A 8 2.12 -7.79 -2.29
CA ASN A 8 2.25 -6.39 -1.89
C ASN A 8 3.66 -5.83 -2.13
N PHE A 9 4.70 -6.65 -2.04
CA PHE A 9 6.06 -6.29 -2.42
C PHE A 9 6.16 -6.03 -3.93
N ALA A 10 5.53 -6.86 -4.77
CA ALA A 10 5.50 -6.64 -6.22
C ALA A 10 4.79 -5.31 -6.58
N PHE A 11 3.71 -4.97 -5.87
CA PHE A 11 3.07 -3.66 -5.98
C PHE A 11 4.03 -2.52 -5.62
N GLY A 12 4.72 -2.62 -4.47
CA GLY A 12 5.69 -1.61 -4.04
C GLY A 12 6.84 -1.44 -5.04
N PHE A 13 7.36 -2.54 -5.58
CA PHE A 13 8.41 -2.51 -6.59
C PHE A 13 7.95 -1.78 -7.86
N GLY A 14 6.71 -2.01 -8.31
CA GLY A 14 6.11 -1.26 -9.41
C GLY A 14 5.97 0.23 -9.11
N ALA A 15 5.53 0.58 -7.89
CA ALA A 15 5.39 1.96 -7.44
C ALA A 15 6.73 2.70 -7.34
N LEU A 16 7.82 2.00 -6.99
CA LEU A 16 9.18 2.54 -7.02
C LEU A 16 9.71 2.67 -8.46
N ALA A 17 9.53 1.64 -9.29
CA ALA A 17 10.07 1.62 -10.64
C ALA A 17 9.39 2.65 -11.55
N GLY A 18 8.12 2.97 -11.32
CA GLY A 18 7.35 3.93 -12.13
C GLY A 18 8.02 5.30 -12.27
N PRO A 19 8.25 6.05 -11.17
CA PRO A 19 8.91 7.35 -11.22
C PRO A 19 10.34 7.30 -11.76
N LEU A 20 11.13 6.29 -11.38
CA LEU A 20 12.51 6.09 -11.86
C LEU A 20 12.58 5.85 -13.37
N ILE A 21 11.65 5.07 -13.92
CA ILE A 21 11.56 4.84 -15.36
C ILE A 21 11.07 6.10 -16.07
N ALA A 22 10.13 6.86 -15.48
CA ALA A 22 9.53 8.04 -16.10
C ALA A 22 10.48 9.25 -16.16
N GLU A 23 11.40 9.41 -15.20
CA GLU A 23 12.32 10.55 -15.07
C GLU A 23 13.11 10.89 -16.37
N PRO A 24 13.83 9.95 -17.01
CA PRO A 24 14.56 10.25 -18.25
C PRO A 24 13.65 10.62 -19.42
N PHE A 25 12.38 10.22 -19.42
CA PHE A 25 11.43 10.59 -20.46
C PHE A 25 10.87 12.00 -20.27
N LEU A 26 10.82 12.51 -19.03
CA LEU A 26 10.38 13.88 -18.76
C LEU A 26 11.38 14.93 -19.25
N GLU A 27 12.67 14.59 -19.35
CA GLU A 27 13.72 15.51 -19.80
C GLU A 27 14.08 15.36 -21.29
N LEU A 28 14.04 14.14 -21.86
CA LEU A 28 14.45 13.91 -23.25
C LEU A 28 13.32 13.87 -24.28
N PHE A 29 12.07 13.58 -23.90
CA PHE A 29 11.00 13.30 -24.86
C PHE A 29 9.73 14.09 -24.54
N THR A 30 9.37 15.03 -25.43
CA THR A 30 8.13 15.83 -25.32
C THR A 30 6.86 15.06 -25.73
N SER A 31 7.00 13.86 -26.31
CA SER A 31 5.89 13.08 -26.83
C SER A 31 5.40 12.02 -25.85
N LEU A 32 4.12 12.10 -25.48
CA LEU A 32 3.42 11.14 -24.60
C LEU A 32 3.38 9.71 -25.17
N GLU A 33 3.64 9.52 -26.45
CA GLU A 33 3.56 8.23 -27.15
C GLU A 33 4.46 7.15 -26.54
N TYR A 34 5.66 7.52 -26.09
CA TYR A 34 6.65 6.58 -25.56
C TYR A 34 6.27 5.96 -24.20
N PRO A 35 5.93 6.73 -23.15
CA PRO A 35 5.51 6.15 -21.87
C PRO A 35 4.23 5.31 -21.99
N TYR A 36 3.26 5.73 -22.81
CA TYR A 36 2.06 4.94 -23.06
C TYR A 36 2.33 3.69 -23.92
N GLY A 37 3.27 3.75 -24.86
CA GLY A 37 3.71 2.58 -25.63
C GLY A 37 4.39 1.51 -24.76
N ILE A 38 5.30 1.93 -23.87
CA ILE A 38 6.01 1.02 -22.95
C ILE A 38 5.02 0.35 -21.98
N THR A 39 4.13 1.13 -21.35
CA THR A 39 3.09 0.59 -20.46
C THR A 39 2.16 -0.38 -21.20
N GLY A 40 1.79 -0.08 -22.44
CA GLY A 40 1.05 -0.97 -23.32
C GLY A 40 1.76 -2.31 -23.53
N ILE A 41 3.03 -2.31 -23.93
CA ILE A 41 3.82 -3.54 -24.16
C ILE A 41 3.93 -4.39 -22.88
N LEU A 42 4.22 -3.75 -21.74
CA LEU A 42 4.32 -4.44 -20.45
C LEU A 42 2.99 -5.08 -20.04
N SER A 43 1.87 -4.38 -20.20
CA SER A 43 0.55 -4.93 -19.91
C SER A 43 0.20 -6.11 -20.82
N LEU A 44 0.56 -6.04 -22.09
CA LEU A 44 0.33 -7.09 -23.07
C LEU A 44 1.19 -8.34 -22.76
N ALA A 45 2.43 -8.15 -22.32
CA ALA A 45 3.29 -9.24 -21.84
C ALA A 45 2.68 -9.94 -20.61
N ILE A 46 2.12 -9.19 -19.66
CA ILE A 46 1.43 -9.75 -18.49
C ILE A 46 0.21 -10.58 -18.93
N VAL A 47 -0.60 -10.07 -19.87
CA VAL A 47 -1.77 -10.78 -20.41
C VAL A 47 -1.35 -12.08 -21.10
N ILE A 48 -0.28 -12.07 -21.90
CA ILE A 48 0.24 -13.27 -22.54
C ILE A 48 0.69 -14.29 -21.49
N LEU A 49 1.42 -13.83 -20.46
CA LEU A 49 1.95 -14.71 -19.42
C LEU A 49 0.82 -15.38 -18.62
N PHE A 50 -0.19 -14.61 -18.20
CA PHE A 50 -1.39 -15.16 -17.56
C PHE A 50 -2.21 -16.04 -18.50
N GLY A 51 -2.31 -15.68 -19.78
CA GLY A 51 -2.98 -16.46 -20.81
C GLY A 51 -2.32 -17.83 -21.01
N VAL A 52 -0.99 -17.89 -21.08
CA VAL A 52 -0.23 -19.14 -21.16
C VAL A 52 -0.45 -19.99 -19.90
N VAL A 53 -0.38 -19.39 -18.71
CA VAL A 53 -0.65 -20.12 -17.45
C VAL A 53 -2.08 -20.66 -17.43
N TYR A 54 -3.06 -19.87 -17.87
CA TYR A 54 -4.47 -20.27 -17.95
C TYR A 54 -4.67 -21.44 -18.92
N LEU A 55 -4.03 -21.39 -20.10
CA LEU A 55 -4.11 -22.45 -21.10
C LEU A 55 -3.43 -23.74 -20.63
N VAL A 56 -2.30 -23.64 -19.93
CA VAL A 56 -1.54 -24.80 -19.43
C VAL A 56 -2.17 -25.43 -18.18
N ARG A 57 -2.66 -24.62 -17.24
CA ARG A 57 -3.29 -25.08 -15.99
C ARG A 57 -4.81 -25.03 -16.04
N ARG A 58 -5.40 -25.48 -17.16
CA ARG A 58 -6.85 -25.55 -17.38
C ARG A 58 -7.53 -26.55 -16.43
N SER A 59 -7.58 -26.23 -15.14
CA SER A 59 -8.41 -26.87 -14.15
C SER A 59 -9.26 -25.79 -13.52
N ASN A 60 -10.57 -25.89 -13.76
CA ASN A 60 -11.56 -24.96 -13.22
C ASN A 60 -12.05 -25.43 -11.83
N ASP A 61 -11.47 -26.50 -11.31
CA ASP A 61 -11.80 -27.02 -9.99
C ASP A 61 -11.22 -26.13 -8.91
N ALA A 62 -12.04 -25.85 -7.90
CA ALA A 62 -11.59 -25.13 -6.72
C ALA A 62 -10.41 -25.88 -6.08
N HIS A 63 -9.29 -25.18 -5.89
CA HIS A 63 -8.08 -25.71 -5.26
C HIS A 63 -8.43 -26.40 -3.93
N PRO A 64 -7.85 -27.58 -3.61
CA PRO A 64 -8.18 -28.34 -2.40
C PRO A 64 -8.09 -27.51 -1.12
N SER A 65 -7.12 -26.60 -1.01
CA SER A 65 -7.01 -25.64 0.10
C SER A 65 -8.26 -24.78 0.30
N ARG A 66 -8.97 -24.41 -0.76
CA ARG A 66 -10.21 -23.64 -0.67
C ARG A 66 -11.34 -24.49 -0.09
N LYS A 67 -11.43 -25.76 -0.48
CA LYS A 67 -12.42 -26.72 0.05
C LYS A 67 -12.18 -27.02 1.53
N GLU A 68 -10.91 -27.15 1.94
CA GLU A 68 -10.53 -27.30 3.35
C GLU A 68 -10.88 -26.06 4.17
N ALA A 69 -10.63 -24.88 3.62
CA ALA A 69 -10.92 -23.61 4.25
C ALA A 69 -12.44 -23.38 4.40
N GLU A 70 -13.24 -23.77 3.40
CA GLU A 70 -14.71 -23.76 3.48
C GLU A 70 -15.24 -24.70 4.59
N LYS A 71 -14.69 -25.92 4.72
CA LYS A 71 -15.03 -26.85 5.82
C LYS A 71 -14.61 -26.35 7.20
N ALA A 72 -13.49 -25.62 7.29
CA ALA A 72 -13.03 -25.01 8.53
C ALA A 72 -13.96 -23.86 8.97
N ASN A 73 -14.51 -23.11 8.02
CA ASN A 73 -15.46 -22.02 8.28
C ASN A 73 -16.77 -22.51 8.90
N GLU A 74 -17.32 -23.64 8.42
CA GLU A 74 -18.55 -24.24 8.97
C GLU A 74 -18.43 -24.65 10.45
N LYS A 75 -17.20 -24.87 10.93
CA LYS A 75 -16.92 -25.30 12.31
C LYS A 75 -16.53 -24.16 13.25
N SER A 76 -16.49 -22.91 12.78
CA SER A 76 -16.08 -21.76 13.58
C SER A 76 -17.07 -21.51 14.74
N PRO A 77 -16.62 -21.51 16.01
CA PRO A 77 -17.48 -21.28 17.18
C PRO A 77 -17.81 -19.81 17.43
N VAL A 78 -17.37 -18.89 16.55
CA VAL A 78 -17.55 -17.44 16.74
C VAL A 78 -19.00 -17.04 16.46
N SER A 79 -19.62 -16.36 17.42
CA SER A 79 -20.95 -15.77 17.27
C SER A 79 -21.01 -14.85 16.03
N SER A 80 -22.04 -15.04 15.19
CA SER A 80 -22.22 -14.31 13.93
C SER A 80 -22.12 -12.78 14.11
N THR A 81 -22.63 -12.23 15.21
CA THR A 81 -22.58 -10.78 15.49
C THR A 81 -21.13 -10.28 15.69
N LYS A 82 -20.30 -11.03 16.42
CA LYS A 82 -18.89 -10.67 16.64
C LYS A 82 -18.09 -10.77 15.34
N HIS A 83 -18.42 -11.73 14.47
CA HIS A 83 -17.80 -11.88 13.16
C HIS A 83 -18.05 -10.64 12.28
N TYR A 84 -19.32 -10.25 12.10
CA TYR A 84 -19.66 -9.06 11.31
C TYR A 84 -19.09 -7.76 11.89
N LEU A 85 -19.10 -7.61 13.21
CA LEU A 85 -18.49 -6.46 13.87
C LEU A 85 -16.98 -6.37 13.60
N THR A 86 -16.26 -7.49 13.69
CA THR A 86 -14.82 -7.54 13.42
C THR A 86 -14.50 -7.16 11.97
N ILE A 87 -15.30 -7.66 11.02
CA ILE A 87 -15.17 -7.29 9.60
C ILE A 87 -15.44 -5.80 9.41
N PHE A 88 -16.50 -5.26 10.01
CA PHE A 88 -16.85 -3.86 9.89
C PHE A 88 -15.73 -2.95 10.40
N VAL A 89 -15.21 -3.20 11.61
CA VAL A 89 -14.09 -2.45 12.20
C VAL A 89 -12.85 -2.53 11.31
N THR A 90 -12.55 -3.71 10.76
CA THR A 90 -11.41 -3.89 9.85
C THR A 90 -11.58 -3.12 8.55
N CYS A 91 -12.77 -3.16 7.95
CA CYS A 91 -13.09 -2.40 6.74
C CYS A 91 -12.92 -0.90 6.97
N THR A 92 -13.41 -0.37 8.10
CA THR A 92 -13.23 1.03 8.48
C THR A 92 -11.77 1.38 8.66
N PHE A 93 -11.00 0.54 9.35
CA PHE A 93 -9.56 0.76 9.54
C PHE A 93 -8.83 0.81 8.18
N ILE A 94 -9.04 -0.18 7.32
CA ILE A 94 -8.42 -0.28 6.00
C ILE A 94 -8.82 0.89 5.09
N PHE A 95 -10.07 1.33 5.15
CA PHE A 95 -10.56 2.49 4.40
C PHE A 95 -9.72 3.73 4.71
N PHE A 96 -9.56 4.06 6.00
CA PHE A 96 -8.77 5.24 6.40
C PHE A 96 -7.29 5.03 6.14
N TYR A 97 -6.75 3.87 6.48
CA TYR A 97 -5.32 3.60 6.35
C TYR A 97 -4.85 3.66 4.90
N ILE A 98 -5.48 2.93 3.96
CA ILE A 98 -5.08 2.94 2.54
C ILE A 98 -5.32 4.32 1.93
N GLY A 99 -6.42 4.98 2.30
CA GLY A 99 -6.71 6.34 1.84
C GLY A 99 -5.63 7.33 2.28
N LEU A 100 -5.18 7.29 3.53
CA LEU A 100 -4.11 8.15 4.05
C LEU A 100 -2.73 7.80 3.48
N GLU A 101 -2.39 6.51 3.37
CA GLU A 101 -1.13 6.04 2.80
C GLU A 101 -0.91 6.58 1.39
N LEU A 102 -1.94 6.48 0.54
CA LEU A 102 -1.87 6.94 -0.84
C LEU A 102 -2.03 8.44 -0.98
N SER A 103 -2.81 9.08 -0.10
CA SER A 103 -2.87 10.55 -0.06
C SER A 103 -1.49 11.13 0.25
N PHE A 104 -0.81 10.57 1.25
CA PHE A 104 0.56 10.96 1.58
C PHE A 104 1.48 10.72 0.39
N GLY A 105 1.51 9.51 -0.17
CA GLY A 105 2.40 9.16 -1.28
C GLY A 105 2.17 9.96 -2.58
N THR A 106 0.93 10.32 -2.89
CA THR A 106 0.59 11.07 -4.12
C THR A 106 0.76 12.58 -3.95
N MET A 107 0.45 13.12 -2.76
CA MET A 107 0.57 14.55 -2.50
C MET A 107 1.94 14.96 -1.96
N LEU A 108 2.84 14.01 -1.66
CA LEU A 108 4.18 14.29 -1.16
C LEU A 108 4.96 15.24 -2.09
N THR A 109 4.94 14.97 -3.39
CA THR A 109 5.60 15.85 -4.38
C THR A 109 5.02 17.26 -4.36
N THR A 110 3.69 17.38 -4.30
CA THR A 110 3.00 18.67 -4.21
C THR A 110 3.35 19.42 -2.93
N TYR A 111 3.36 18.71 -1.80
CA TYR A 111 3.70 19.29 -0.50
C TYR A 111 5.15 19.78 -0.46
N VAL A 112 6.11 18.99 -0.94
CA VAL A 112 7.53 19.37 -0.95
C VAL A 112 7.77 20.60 -1.83
N VAL A 113 7.13 20.66 -3.00
CA VAL A 113 7.27 21.78 -3.94
C VAL A 113 6.58 23.06 -3.44
N ASN A 114 5.40 22.92 -2.84
CA ASN A 114 4.60 24.07 -2.37
C ASN A 114 4.87 24.47 -0.91
N SER A 115 5.71 23.72 -0.19
CA SER A 115 6.13 24.08 1.17
C SER A 115 6.90 25.40 1.21
N ASP A 116 7.01 25.99 2.40
CA ASP A 116 7.79 27.22 2.62
C ASP A 116 9.27 27.09 2.20
N LEU A 117 9.79 25.85 2.16
CA LEU A 117 11.14 25.51 1.69
C LEU A 117 11.29 25.60 0.17
N LYS A 118 10.19 25.54 -0.59
CA LYS A 118 10.13 25.63 -2.07
C LYS A 118 11.20 24.79 -2.77
N LEU A 119 11.30 23.52 -2.38
CA LEU A 119 12.29 22.61 -2.92
C LEU A 119 12.03 22.32 -4.41
N ASN A 120 13.10 22.04 -5.15
CA ASN A 120 13.01 21.83 -6.59
C ASN A 120 12.19 20.56 -6.90
N LYS A 121 11.52 20.53 -8.07
CA LYS A 121 10.69 19.39 -8.52
C LYS A 121 11.48 18.07 -8.59
N SER A 122 12.77 18.15 -8.91
CA SER A 122 13.68 17.01 -8.91
C SER A 122 13.85 16.44 -7.49
N THR A 123 14.16 17.27 -6.49
CA THR A 123 14.27 16.86 -5.07
C THR A 123 12.97 16.24 -4.55
N ALA A 124 11.82 16.83 -4.90
CA ALA A 124 10.52 16.30 -4.53
C ALA A 124 10.25 14.90 -5.12
N SER A 125 10.70 14.67 -6.36
CA SER A 125 10.59 13.36 -7.00
C SER A 125 11.50 12.32 -6.33
N TYR A 126 12.74 12.69 -5.95
CA TYR A 126 13.63 11.82 -5.18
C TYR A 126 13.04 11.45 -3.81
N MET A 127 12.44 12.41 -3.11
CA MET A 127 11.76 12.18 -1.84
C MET A 127 10.59 11.22 -1.98
N THR A 128 9.78 11.35 -3.03
CA THR A 128 8.67 10.43 -3.32
C THR A 128 9.17 9.03 -3.70
N SER A 129 10.22 8.93 -4.49
CA SER A 129 10.89 7.65 -4.78
C SER A 129 11.45 7.00 -3.52
N LEU A 130 12.02 7.79 -2.60
CA LEU A 130 12.51 7.30 -1.32
C LEU A 130 11.38 6.76 -0.44
N TYR A 131 10.23 7.43 -0.39
CA TYR A 131 9.04 6.94 0.32
C TYR A 131 8.63 5.55 -0.17
N TRP A 132 8.40 5.40 -1.47
CA TRP A 132 7.99 4.11 -2.05
C TRP A 132 9.10 3.07 -1.97
N GLY A 133 10.36 3.49 -2.00
CA GLY A 133 11.52 2.62 -1.84
C GLY A 133 11.68 2.06 -0.45
N THR A 134 11.62 2.89 0.59
CA THR A 134 11.65 2.43 1.97
C THR A 134 10.44 1.56 2.27
N PHE A 135 9.26 1.96 1.79
CA PHE A 135 8.04 1.17 1.89
C PHE A 135 8.21 -0.25 1.32
N THR A 136 8.81 -0.36 0.14
CA THR A 136 9.03 -1.65 -0.53
C THR A 136 10.11 -2.47 0.15
N PHE A 137 11.23 -1.83 0.51
CA PHE A 137 12.37 -2.49 1.15
C PHE A 137 11.98 -3.07 2.51
N PHE A 138 11.26 -2.30 3.33
CA PHE A 138 10.81 -2.76 4.64
C PHE A 138 9.74 -3.84 4.57
N ARG A 139 8.99 -3.93 3.47
CA ARG A 139 8.06 -5.04 3.22
C ARG A 139 8.81 -6.37 3.14
N CYS A 140 9.96 -6.38 2.46
CA CYS A 140 10.83 -7.56 2.38
C CYS A 140 11.40 -7.91 3.76
N PHE A 141 11.91 -6.92 4.49
CA PHE A 141 12.40 -7.11 5.86
C PHE A 141 11.33 -7.67 6.80
N THR A 142 10.09 -7.19 6.67
CA THR A 142 8.98 -7.61 7.53
C THR A 142 8.58 -9.07 7.33
N ILE A 143 8.82 -9.66 6.15
CA ILE A 143 8.57 -11.08 5.91
C ILE A 143 9.37 -11.96 6.88
N PHE A 144 10.62 -11.58 7.19
CA PHE A 144 11.44 -12.32 8.15
C PHE A 144 11.09 -12.00 9.59
N VAL A 145 10.70 -10.75 9.88
CA VAL A 145 10.46 -10.29 11.25
C VAL A 145 9.08 -10.68 11.79
N VAL A 146 8.07 -10.83 10.91
CA VAL A 146 6.70 -11.14 11.34
C VAL A 146 6.60 -12.47 12.07
N ASP A 147 7.42 -13.45 11.70
CA ASP A 147 7.45 -14.77 12.34
C ASP A 147 7.97 -14.71 13.78
N TYR A 148 8.79 -13.69 14.12
CA TYR A 148 9.33 -13.50 15.47
C TYR A 148 8.46 -12.58 16.33
N LEU A 149 7.94 -11.47 15.77
CA LEU A 149 7.20 -10.46 16.54
C LEU A 149 5.72 -10.78 16.68
N GLY A 150 5.14 -11.55 15.76
CA GLY A 150 3.70 -11.77 15.67
C GLY A 150 2.95 -10.56 15.07
N SER A 151 1.75 -10.82 14.54
CA SER A 151 0.95 -9.82 13.80
C SER A 151 0.56 -8.61 14.65
N GLN A 152 0.19 -8.83 15.91
CA GLN A 152 -0.28 -7.78 16.82
C GLN A 152 0.84 -6.79 17.18
N ASN A 153 2.00 -7.28 17.63
CA ASN A 153 3.12 -6.41 18.00
C ASN A 153 3.67 -5.66 16.80
N LEU A 154 3.68 -6.33 15.62
CA LEU A 154 4.04 -5.69 14.37
C LEU A 154 3.10 -4.51 14.08
N LEU A 155 1.77 -4.68 14.16
CA LEU A 155 0.82 -3.57 13.96
C LEU A 155 1.08 -2.39 14.91
N ILE A 156 1.26 -2.67 16.21
CA ILE A 156 1.53 -1.64 17.21
C ILE A 156 2.82 -0.89 16.90
N SER A 157 3.91 -1.61 16.60
CA SER A 157 5.20 -1.00 16.26
C SER A 157 5.12 -0.08 15.04
N ASN A 158 4.35 -0.45 14.02
CA ASN A 158 4.14 0.36 12.82
C ASN A 158 3.32 1.62 13.09
N LEU A 159 2.28 1.52 13.91
CA LEU A 159 1.51 2.70 14.34
C LEU A 159 2.38 3.67 15.16
N ILE A 160 3.28 3.16 16.00
CA ILE A 160 4.26 3.98 16.73
C ILE A 160 5.21 4.68 15.76
N LEU A 161 5.71 3.98 14.73
CA LEU A 161 6.57 4.58 13.70
C LEU A 161 5.86 5.68 12.91
N ILE A 162 4.60 5.47 12.53
CA ILE A 162 3.78 6.50 11.88
C ILE A 162 3.59 7.71 12.80
N MET A 163 3.34 7.48 14.09
CA MET A 163 3.20 8.57 15.06
C MET A 163 4.51 9.35 15.23
N ALA A 164 5.65 8.65 15.32
CA ALA A 164 6.96 9.26 15.39
C ALA A 164 7.27 10.08 14.12
N SER A 165 6.89 9.58 12.95
CA SER A 165 7.00 10.33 11.70
C SER A 165 6.19 11.63 11.74
N ASN A 166 4.93 11.58 12.17
CA ASN A 166 4.10 12.78 12.27
C ASN A 166 4.65 13.77 13.31
N PHE A 167 5.24 13.27 14.41
CA PHE A 167 5.88 14.12 15.41
C PHE A 167 7.10 14.88 14.88
N VAL A 168 7.81 14.31 13.90
CA VAL A 168 8.93 14.99 13.21
C VAL A 168 8.40 15.95 12.14
N LEU A 169 7.44 15.51 11.32
CA LEU A 169 6.96 16.27 10.16
C LEU A 169 6.14 17.50 10.55
N LEU A 170 5.25 17.41 11.56
CA LEU A 170 4.36 18.51 11.93
C LEU A 170 5.10 19.79 12.38
N PRO A 171 6.06 19.74 13.32
CA PRO A 171 6.78 20.94 13.76
C PRO A 171 7.97 21.33 12.89
N PHE A 172 8.65 20.37 12.25
CA PHE A 172 9.94 20.61 11.59
C PHE A 172 9.90 20.49 10.07
N GLY A 173 8.84 19.91 9.49
CA GLY A 173 8.75 19.65 8.05
C GLY A 173 8.78 20.90 7.18
N ASN A 174 8.21 22.02 7.65
CA ASN A 174 8.26 23.29 6.92
C ASN A 174 9.56 24.08 7.12
N THR A 175 10.37 23.74 8.13
CA THR A 175 11.53 24.56 8.54
C THR A 175 12.86 23.91 8.16
N TYR A 176 12.94 22.58 8.19
CA TYR A 176 14.19 21.85 8.04
C TYR A 176 14.08 20.72 7.01
N GLU A 177 14.93 20.77 5.97
CA GLU A 177 14.94 19.75 4.92
C GLU A 177 15.28 18.34 5.47
N TRP A 178 16.22 18.22 6.41
CA TRP A 178 16.58 16.94 7.01
C TRP A 178 15.39 16.26 7.73
N ALA A 179 14.47 17.05 8.28
CA ALA A 179 13.28 16.55 8.96
C ALA A 179 12.28 15.96 7.97
N LEU A 180 12.17 16.53 6.76
CA LEU A 180 11.39 15.95 5.66
C LEU A 180 11.95 14.59 5.26
N TRP A 181 13.25 14.51 4.98
CA TRP A 181 13.91 13.24 4.62
C TRP A 181 13.67 12.17 5.68
N LEU A 182 13.92 12.49 6.95
CA LEU A 182 13.75 11.55 8.06
C LEU A 182 12.28 11.13 8.22
N GLY A 183 11.35 12.08 8.19
CA GLY A 183 9.92 11.80 8.31
C GLY A 183 9.41 10.92 7.17
N ILE A 184 9.82 11.17 5.93
CA ILE A 184 9.40 10.37 4.77
C ILE A 184 9.89 8.92 4.90
N VAL A 185 11.13 8.71 5.35
CA VAL A 185 11.69 7.36 5.59
C VAL A 185 10.92 6.64 6.69
N LEU A 186 10.65 7.32 7.81
CA LEU A 186 9.89 6.76 8.94
C LEU A 186 8.45 6.44 8.54
N MET A 187 7.81 7.32 7.77
CA MET A 187 6.46 7.10 7.27
C MET A 187 6.41 5.88 6.35
N GLY A 188 7.31 5.80 5.35
CA GLY A 188 7.37 4.64 4.44
C GLY A 188 7.65 3.33 5.16
N PHE A 189 8.51 3.36 6.19
CA PHE A 189 8.74 2.20 7.04
C PHE A 189 7.47 1.78 7.80
N GLY A 190 6.84 2.71 8.51
CA GLY A 190 5.67 2.41 9.35
C GLY A 190 4.42 2.03 8.54
N THR A 191 4.21 2.62 7.36
CA THR A 191 3.05 2.28 6.52
C THR A 191 3.24 0.96 5.78
N SER A 192 4.45 0.42 5.66
CA SER A 192 4.75 -0.71 4.78
C SER A 192 3.98 -2.01 5.07
N PRO A 193 4.07 -2.61 6.27
CA PRO A 193 3.54 -3.95 6.50
C PRO A 193 2.13 -3.98 7.06
N ILE A 194 1.52 -2.82 7.37
CA ILE A 194 0.23 -2.73 8.08
C ILE A 194 -0.85 -3.51 7.33
N PHE A 195 -0.96 -3.35 6.01
CA PHE A 195 -1.94 -4.10 5.22
C PHE A 195 -1.83 -5.62 5.44
N GLY A 196 -0.64 -6.20 5.27
CA GLY A 196 -0.42 -7.62 5.46
C GLY A 196 -0.55 -8.08 6.93
N ALA A 197 -0.16 -7.22 7.87
CA ALA A 197 -0.24 -7.50 9.30
C ALA A 197 -1.69 -7.54 9.81
N ILE A 198 -2.60 -6.72 9.25
CA ILE A 198 -4.04 -6.80 9.55
C ILE A 198 -4.60 -8.15 9.12
N PHE A 199 -4.26 -8.64 7.93
CA PHE A 199 -4.72 -9.95 7.49
C PHE A 199 -4.17 -11.07 8.38
N GLY A 200 -2.92 -10.96 8.83
CA GLY A 200 -2.34 -11.88 9.82
C GLY A 200 -3.08 -11.86 11.15
N PHE A 201 -3.30 -10.66 11.70
CA PHE A 201 -4.02 -10.46 12.96
C PHE A 201 -5.47 -10.93 12.86
N LEU A 202 -6.17 -10.62 11.77
CA LEU A 202 -7.56 -10.99 11.56
C LEU A 202 -7.75 -12.52 11.47
N GLN A 203 -6.77 -13.24 10.90
CA GLN A 203 -6.76 -14.71 10.86
C GLN A 203 -6.70 -15.35 12.25
N GLU A 204 -6.22 -14.63 13.27
CA GLU A 204 -6.21 -15.12 14.66
C GLU A 204 -7.61 -15.10 15.30
N PHE A 205 -8.54 -14.27 14.81
CA PHE A 205 -9.88 -14.11 15.39
C PHE A 205 -11.00 -14.71 14.55
N ILE A 206 -10.90 -14.60 13.22
CA ILE A 206 -11.93 -15.07 12.29
C ILE A 206 -11.32 -15.81 11.11
N PHE A 207 -12.08 -16.77 10.60
CA PHE A 207 -11.75 -17.38 9.33
C PHE A 207 -11.97 -16.36 8.19
N ILE A 208 -10.90 -16.02 7.47
CA ILE A 208 -10.96 -15.10 6.33
C ILE A 208 -11.36 -15.88 5.08
N SER A 209 -12.62 -15.76 4.69
CA SER A 209 -13.11 -16.25 3.40
C SER A 209 -12.69 -15.33 2.25
N SER A 210 -12.71 -15.83 1.01
CA SER A 210 -12.47 -15.00 -0.18
C SER A 210 -13.46 -13.84 -0.28
N LYS A 211 -14.73 -14.05 0.09
CA LYS A 211 -15.76 -12.99 0.12
C LYS A 211 -15.40 -11.88 1.11
N THR A 212 -14.92 -12.25 2.31
CA THR A 212 -14.50 -11.31 3.34
C THR A 212 -13.28 -10.51 2.90
N SER A 213 -12.27 -11.17 2.33
CA SER A 213 -11.10 -10.49 1.76
C SER A 213 -11.47 -9.50 0.66
N SER A 214 -12.35 -9.89 -0.26
CA SER A 214 -12.84 -8.99 -1.31
C SER A 214 -13.55 -7.77 -0.74
N LEU A 215 -14.37 -7.95 0.30
CA LEU A 215 -15.05 -6.83 0.96
C LEU A 215 -14.06 -5.85 1.60
N ILE A 216 -13.06 -6.36 2.31
CA ILE A 216 -11.98 -5.54 2.91
C ILE A 216 -11.22 -4.78 1.81
N PHE A 217 -10.94 -5.44 0.69
CA PHE A 217 -10.24 -4.84 -0.44
C PHE A 217 -11.05 -3.70 -1.09
N VAL A 218 -12.34 -3.92 -1.33
CA VAL A 218 -13.26 -2.88 -1.85
C VAL A 218 -13.31 -1.67 -0.92
N SER A 219 -13.36 -1.90 0.40
CA SER A 219 -13.29 -0.82 1.39
C SER A 219 -12.01 0.01 1.23
N GLY A 220 -10.87 -0.67 1.10
CA GLY A 220 -9.57 -0.05 0.86
C GLY A 220 -9.52 0.81 -0.41
N CYS A 221 -9.97 0.26 -1.54
CA CYS A 221 -10.03 0.97 -2.81
C CYS A 221 -10.98 2.18 -2.76
N THR A 222 -12.07 2.08 -1.99
CA THR A 222 -13.01 3.19 -1.82
C THR A 222 -12.35 4.32 -1.02
N GLY A 223 -11.60 4.00 0.04
CA GLY A 223 -10.82 4.98 0.81
C GLY A 223 -9.74 5.66 -0.03
N GLN A 224 -9.05 4.89 -0.87
CA GLN A 224 -8.09 5.40 -1.86
C GLN A 224 -8.70 6.40 -2.84
N LEU A 225 -9.98 6.26 -3.20
CA LEU A 225 -10.63 7.20 -4.12
C LEU A 225 -11.12 8.45 -3.39
N ILE A 226 -11.73 8.29 -2.22
CA ILE A 226 -12.41 9.38 -1.52
C ILE A 226 -11.42 10.32 -0.83
N ILE A 227 -10.42 9.80 -0.11
CA ILE A 227 -9.56 10.63 0.74
C ILE A 227 -8.66 11.58 -0.09
N PRO A 228 -7.89 11.12 -1.09
CA PRO A 228 -7.07 12.02 -1.91
C PRO A 228 -7.92 13.07 -2.63
N TYR A 229 -9.12 12.71 -3.08
CA TYR A 229 -10.04 13.66 -3.71
C TYR A 229 -10.49 14.77 -2.76
N LEU A 230 -10.84 14.42 -1.52
CA LEU A 230 -11.22 15.39 -0.49
C LEU A 230 -10.05 16.31 -0.12
N ILE A 231 -8.84 15.75 0.04
CA ILE A 231 -7.65 16.54 0.38
C ILE A 231 -7.28 17.46 -0.78
N GLY A 232 -7.26 16.96 -2.03
CA GLY A 232 -6.97 17.76 -3.22
C GLY A 232 -7.91 18.96 -3.34
N ASN A 233 -9.22 18.75 -3.22
CA ASN A 233 -10.21 19.83 -3.25
C ASN A 233 -10.06 20.83 -2.09
N PHE A 234 -9.57 20.39 -0.94
CA PHE A 234 -9.30 21.28 0.20
C PHE A 234 -8.07 22.16 -0.05
N VAL A 235 -7.00 21.57 -0.61
CA VAL A 235 -5.76 22.25 -1.00
C VAL A 235 -6.03 23.26 -2.11
N ASP A 236 -6.80 22.90 -3.14
CA ASP A 236 -7.13 23.82 -4.24
C ASP A 236 -7.94 25.05 -3.78
N LYS A 237 -8.75 24.89 -2.72
CA LYS A 237 -9.55 25.99 -2.13
C LYS A 237 -8.77 26.84 -1.13
N ASN A 238 -7.71 26.30 -0.53
CA ASN A 238 -6.86 26.99 0.46
C ASN A 238 -5.38 26.77 0.07
N PRO A 239 -4.90 27.46 -0.99
CA PRO A 239 -3.55 27.30 -1.50
C PRO A 239 -2.49 27.78 -0.50
#